data_AF-A0A8B3T9B5-F1
#
_entry.id   AF-A0A8B3T9B5-F1
#
_cell.length_a   1.000
_cell.length_b   1.000
_cell.length_c   1.000
_cell.angle_alpha   90.00
_cell.angle_beta   90.00
_cell.angle_gamma   90.00
#
_symmetry.space_group_name_H-M   'P 1'
#
loop_
_entity.id
_entity.type
_entity.pdbx_description
1 polymer ?
#
loop_
_entity_poly.entity_id
_entity_poly.type
_entity_poly.pdbx_seq_one_letter_code
_entity_poly.pdbx_strand_id
1 'polypeptide(L)'
;KALVAIASIGVSAGDLGGYVEKESNLDQSGDAWVYDNAKVYGDAKVYDNAVVSGDAVVYGNAKVYGDAKVYGNAKVYGNAVVSGDAKVSGDAVVSGDAKVSERSDIVWFSNVGTEYGTLTVFKTKQGVLWATRGCFSGSVEEFLKKSAEVHDEKTKREYQLLIEVAKSRLNN
;
A
#
# COMPACT_ATOMS: atom_id res chain seq x y z
N LYS A 1 -11.94 -15.47 -12.77
CA LYS A 1 -13.09 -15.26 -13.68
C LYS A 1 -14.34 -15.09 -12.81
N ALA A 2 -15.16 -14.09 -13.08
CA ALA A 2 -16.41 -13.86 -12.37
C ALA A 2 -17.45 -14.92 -12.70
N LEU A 3 -18.07 -15.50 -11.67
CA LEU A 3 -19.19 -16.43 -11.83
C LEU A 3 -20.55 -15.71 -11.78
N VAL A 4 -20.60 -14.58 -11.11
CA VAL A 4 -21.77 -13.70 -10.97
C VAL A 4 -21.36 -12.26 -11.27
N ALA A 5 -22.34 -11.40 -11.56
CA ALA A 5 -22.09 -9.98 -11.70
C ALA A 5 -21.94 -9.31 -10.32
N ILE A 6 -21.04 -8.34 -10.22
CA ILE A 6 -20.86 -7.47 -9.05
C ILE A 6 -21.09 -6.04 -9.51
N ALA A 7 -22.36 -5.63 -9.51
CA ALA A 7 -22.81 -4.39 -10.16
C ALA A 7 -22.20 -3.12 -9.54
N SER A 8 -21.93 -3.12 -8.23
CA SER A 8 -21.34 -2.00 -7.48
C SER A 8 -19.96 -1.57 -8.01
N ILE A 9 -19.24 -2.51 -8.61
CA ILE A 9 -17.90 -2.30 -9.16
C ILE A 9 -17.84 -2.56 -10.67
N GLY A 10 -18.97 -2.82 -11.32
CA GLY A 10 -19.06 -2.96 -12.78
C GLY A 10 -18.53 -4.29 -13.33
N VAL A 11 -18.42 -5.33 -12.50
CA VAL A 11 -18.03 -6.68 -12.95
C VAL A 11 -19.23 -7.43 -13.48
N SER A 12 -19.12 -7.97 -14.69
CA SER A 12 -20.11 -8.85 -15.30
C SER A 12 -19.72 -10.32 -15.12
N ALA A 13 -20.73 -11.20 -15.10
CA ALA A 13 -20.47 -12.64 -15.11
C ALA A 13 -19.67 -13.01 -16.37
N GLY A 14 -18.55 -13.70 -16.17
CA GLY A 14 -17.64 -14.05 -17.25
C GLY A 14 -16.36 -13.23 -17.31
N ASP A 15 -16.32 -12.06 -16.68
CA ASP A 15 -15.14 -11.18 -16.71
C ASP A 15 -13.91 -11.86 -16.11
N LEU A 16 -12.76 -11.60 -16.71
CA LEU A 16 -11.47 -12.02 -16.18
C LEU A 16 -10.97 -10.94 -15.22
N GLY A 17 -10.52 -11.38 -14.05
CA GLY A 17 -9.81 -10.54 -13.09
C GLY A 17 -8.31 -10.81 -13.13
N GLY A 18 -7.60 -10.22 -12.18
CA GLY A 18 -6.17 -10.47 -11.96
C GLY A 18 -5.88 -11.85 -11.36
N TYR A 19 -4.63 -12.04 -10.97
CA TYR A 19 -4.14 -13.30 -10.44
C TYR A 19 -4.44 -13.44 -8.95
N VAL A 20 -5.04 -14.56 -8.59
CA VAL A 20 -5.29 -14.97 -7.21
C VAL A 20 -4.74 -16.38 -7.06
N GLU A 21 -3.79 -16.60 -6.14
CA GLU A 21 -3.09 -17.89 -6.00
C GLU A 21 -4.00 -19.00 -5.46
N LYS A 22 -4.80 -18.70 -4.43
CA LYS A 22 -5.75 -19.63 -3.82
C LYS A 22 -7.07 -18.94 -3.50
N GLU A 23 -8.15 -19.72 -3.46
CA GLU A 23 -9.51 -19.22 -3.19
C GLU A 23 -9.60 -18.35 -1.93
N SER A 24 -8.84 -18.68 -0.88
CA SER A 24 -8.83 -17.91 0.37
C SER A 24 -8.13 -16.55 0.30
N ASN A 25 -7.49 -16.21 -0.82
CA ASN A 25 -6.90 -14.88 -1.02
C ASN A 25 -7.95 -13.82 -1.40
N LEU A 26 -9.09 -14.22 -1.97
CA LEU A 26 -10.18 -13.33 -2.37
C LEU A 26 -11.50 -13.88 -1.85
N ASP A 27 -12.14 -13.19 -0.91
CA ASP A 27 -13.43 -13.60 -0.35
C ASP A 27 -14.52 -13.63 -1.43
N GLN A 28 -15.45 -14.58 -1.30
CA GLN A 28 -16.54 -14.84 -2.24
C GLN A 28 -17.89 -14.30 -1.74
N SER A 29 -17.95 -13.75 -0.53
CA SER A 29 -19.19 -13.30 0.11
C SER A 29 -19.50 -11.80 -0.05
N GLY A 30 -18.51 -11.00 -0.45
CA GLY A 30 -18.63 -9.55 -0.67
C GLY A 30 -18.36 -9.13 -2.11
N ASP A 31 -18.17 -7.82 -2.30
CA ASP A 31 -17.90 -7.20 -3.60
C ASP A 31 -16.40 -7.07 -3.90
N ALA A 32 -15.55 -7.72 -3.11
CA ALA A 32 -14.10 -7.68 -3.28
C ALA A 32 -13.67 -8.21 -4.65
N TRP A 33 -12.72 -7.51 -5.29
CA TRP A 33 -12.28 -7.89 -6.63
C TRP A 33 -10.83 -7.55 -6.92
N VAL A 34 -10.21 -8.37 -7.77
CA VAL A 34 -8.86 -8.19 -8.30
C VAL A 34 -8.98 -7.98 -9.80
N TYR A 35 -8.62 -6.80 -10.30
CA TYR A 35 -8.65 -6.42 -11.71
C TYR A 35 -7.27 -6.54 -12.38
N ASP A 36 -7.26 -6.42 -13.71
CA ASP A 36 -6.08 -6.18 -14.53
C ASP A 36 -4.95 -7.20 -14.29
N ASN A 37 -3.72 -6.73 -14.11
CA ASN A 37 -2.54 -7.55 -13.84
C ASN A 37 -2.27 -7.71 -12.34
N ALA A 38 -3.19 -7.25 -11.48
CA ALA A 38 -2.96 -7.26 -10.05
C ALA A 38 -2.84 -8.69 -9.53
N LYS A 39 -2.03 -8.87 -8.47
CA LYS A 39 -1.70 -10.18 -7.93
C LYS A 39 -1.94 -10.23 -6.44
N VAL A 40 -2.67 -11.25 -6.00
CA VAL A 40 -2.86 -11.58 -4.59
C VAL A 40 -2.40 -13.01 -4.35
N TYR A 41 -1.40 -13.19 -3.49
CA TYR A 41 -0.79 -14.51 -3.22
C TYR A 41 -0.21 -14.63 -1.81
N GLY A 42 0.26 -15.81 -1.44
CA GLY A 42 0.67 -16.13 -0.07
C GLY A 42 -0.53 -16.23 0.85
N ASP A 43 -0.42 -15.71 2.07
CA ASP A 43 -1.51 -15.67 3.06
C ASP A 43 -2.28 -14.36 3.06
N ALA A 44 -2.10 -13.54 2.01
CA ALA A 44 -2.80 -12.28 1.86
C ALA A 44 -4.30 -12.52 1.66
N LYS A 45 -5.12 -11.57 2.12
CA LYS A 45 -6.59 -11.64 1.98
C LYS A 45 -7.16 -10.31 1.51
N VAL A 46 -8.03 -10.38 0.51
CA VAL A 46 -8.86 -9.27 0.02
C VAL A 46 -10.33 -9.65 0.24
N TYR A 47 -11.07 -8.82 0.98
CA TYR A 47 -12.45 -9.14 1.36
C TYR A 47 -13.30 -7.86 1.55
N ASP A 48 -14.57 -8.02 1.93
CA ASP A 48 -15.60 -6.97 1.95
C ASP A 48 -15.80 -6.35 0.55
N ASN A 49 -15.56 -5.04 0.39
CA ASN A 49 -15.70 -4.30 -0.88
C ASN A 49 -14.34 -3.88 -1.45
N ALA A 50 -13.24 -4.48 -0.97
CA ALA A 50 -11.91 -4.04 -1.32
C ALA A 50 -11.57 -4.32 -2.79
N VAL A 51 -10.90 -3.37 -3.42
CA VAL A 51 -10.48 -3.48 -4.83
C VAL A 51 -8.97 -3.42 -4.95
N VAL A 52 -8.42 -4.39 -5.68
CA VAL A 52 -7.01 -4.39 -6.11
C VAL A 52 -6.97 -4.32 -7.63
N SER A 53 -6.22 -3.39 -8.23
CA SER A 53 -6.19 -3.19 -9.70
C SER A 53 -4.86 -2.68 -10.23
N GLY A 54 -4.75 -2.50 -11.55
CA GLY A 54 -3.50 -2.15 -12.23
C GLY A 54 -2.47 -3.29 -12.15
N ASP A 55 -1.24 -2.95 -11.77
CA ASP A 55 -0.13 -3.88 -11.56
C ASP A 55 0.15 -4.09 -10.05
N ALA A 56 -0.83 -3.79 -9.19
CA ALA A 56 -0.66 -3.83 -7.75
C ALA A 56 -0.42 -5.27 -7.24
N VAL A 57 0.38 -5.39 -6.19
CA VAL A 57 0.78 -6.69 -5.62
C VAL A 57 0.51 -6.73 -4.13
N VAL A 58 -0.29 -7.69 -3.70
CA VAL A 58 -0.64 -7.94 -2.29
C VAL A 58 -0.16 -9.34 -1.90
N TYR A 59 0.72 -9.44 -0.90
CA TYR A 59 1.30 -10.74 -0.51
C TYR A 59 1.73 -10.82 0.96
N GLY A 60 2.29 -11.95 1.39
CA GLY A 60 2.62 -12.19 2.79
C GLY A 60 1.36 -12.46 3.62
N ASN A 61 1.19 -11.80 4.76
CA ASN A 61 -0.01 -11.89 5.61
C ASN A 61 -0.89 -10.62 5.50
N ALA A 62 -0.74 -9.86 4.42
CA ALA A 62 -1.43 -8.58 4.25
C ALA A 62 -2.95 -8.75 4.19
N LYS A 63 -3.69 -7.78 4.73
CA LYS A 63 -5.15 -7.75 4.68
C LYS A 63 -5.62 -6.46 4.03
N VAL A 64 -6.48 -6.58 3.02
CA VAL A 64 -7.13 -5.46 2.35
C VAL A 64 -8.65 -5.66 2.46
N TYR A 65 -9.36 -4.75 3.11
CA TYR A 65 -10.81 -4.91 3.35
C TYR A 65 -11.54 -3.58 3.54
N GLY A 66 -12.84 -3.61 3.85
CA GLY A 66 -13.70 -2.43 3.76
C GLY A 66 -13.81 -1.93 2.31
N ASP A 67 -13.81 -0.61 2.12
CA ASP A 67 -13.87 0.04 0.80
C ASP A 67 -12.47 0.40 0.24
N ALA A 68 -11.43 -0.25 0.79
CA ALA A 68 -10.04 0.07 0.50
C ALA A 68 -9.69 -0.20 -0.97
N LYS A 69 -8.82 0.66 -1.53
CA LYS A 69 -8.35 0.56 -2.92
C LYS A 69 -6.83 0.51 -2.99
N VAL A 70 -6.31 -0.55 -3.59
CA VAL A 70 -4.88 -0.73 -3.88
C VAL A 70 -4.69 -0.81 -5.39
N TYR A 71 -4.03 0.16 -6.00
CA TYR A 71 -3.97 0.25 -7.46
C TYR A 71 -2.66 0.84 -7.99
N GLY A 72 -2.47 0.90 -9.30
CA GLY A 72 -1.20 1.29 -9.92
C GLY A 72 -0.15 0.20 -9.74
N ASN A 73 1.07 0.54 -9.31
CA ASN A 73 2.15 -0.41 -9.03
C ASN A 73 2.35 -0.65 -7.54
N ALA A 74 1.33 -0.35 -6.72
CA ALA A 74 1.44 -0.38 -5.27
C ALA A 74 1.76 -1.79 -4.76
N LYS A 75 2.57 -1.87 -3.69
CA LYS A 75 2.91 -3.13 -3.03
C LYS A 75 2.45 -3.11 -1.59
N VAL A 76 1.67 -4.11 -1.18
CA VAL A 76 1.20 -4.28 0.20
C VAL A 76 1.62 -5.65 0.70
N TYR A 77 2.45 -5.72 1.74
CA TYR A 77 2.95 -7.00 2.23
C TYR A 77 3.31 -7.03 3.72
N GLY A 78 3.80 -8.19 4.19
CA GLY A 78 4.06 -8.41 5.61
C GLY A 78 2.76 -8.60 6.38
N ASN A 79 2.62 -7.98 7.55
CA ASN A 79 1.41 -8.00 8.37
C ASN A 79 0.58 -6.70 8.22
N ALA A 80 0.77 -6.00 7.10
CA ALA A 80 0.12 -4.74 6.79
C ALA A 80 -1.40 -4.90 6.70
N VAL A 81 -2.12 -3.90 7.20
CA VAL A 81 -3.57 -3.81 7.12
C VAL A 81 -3.92 -2.52 6.37
N VAL A 82 -4.64 -2.67 5.26
CA VAL A 82 -5.25 -1.58 4.50
C VAL A 82 -6.76 -1.75 4.58
N SER A 83 -7.48 -0.80 5.14
CA SER A 83 -8.91 -0.94 5.41
C SER A 83 -9.69 0.36 5.25
N GLY A 84 -11.00 0.33 5.50
CA GLY A 84 -11.84 1.54 5.46
C GLY A 84 -11.82 2.20 4.08
N ASP A 85 -11.64 3.52 4.02
CA ASP A 85 -11.58 4.30 2.78
C ASP A 85 -10.14 4.53 2.28
N ALA A 86 -9.18 3.74 2.78
CA ALA A 86 -7.78 3.88 2.44
C ALA A 86 -7.52 3.73 0.94
N LYS A 87 -6.59 4.53 0.42
CA LYS A 87 -6.11 4.45 -0.96
C LYS A 87 -4.60 4.35 -0.98
N VAL A 88 -4.10 3.25 -1.54
CA VAL A 88 -2.67 3.01 -1.77
C VAL A 88 -2.45 2.92 -3.27
N SER A 89 -1.61 3.80 -3.82
CA SER A 89 -1.46 3.88 -5.29
C SER A 89 -0.08 4.35 -5.75
N GLY A 90 0.10 4.45 -7.06
CA GLY A 90 1.41 4.75 -7.66
C GLY A 90 2.38 3.62 -7.35
N ASP A 91 3.62 3.96 -7.00
CA ASP A 91 4.64 2.98 -6.57
C ASP A 91 4.75 2.90 -5.03
N ALA A 92 3.68 3.22 -4.31
CA ALA A 92 3.68 3.20 -2.85
C ALA A 92 3.95 1.78 -2.32
N VAL A 93 4.76 1.68 -1.27
CA VAL A 93 5.10 0.42 -0.61
C VAL A 93 4.63 0.45 0.83
N VAL A 94 3.67 -0.41 1.17
CA VAL A 94 3.13 -0.57 2.52
C VAL A 94 3.54 -1.93 3.05
N SER A 95 4.25 -1.96 4.17
CA SER A 95 4.86 -3.20 4.68
C SER A 95 4.90 -3.25 6.21
N GLY A 96 5.46 -4.33 6.76
CA GLY A 96 5.63 -4.48 8.20
C GLY A 96 4.29 -4.66 8.91
N ASP A 97 4.05 -3.88 9.95
CA ASP A 97 2.81 -3.88 10.74
C ASP A 97 1.96 -2.63 10.51
N ALA A 98 2.01 -2.07 9.29
CA ALA A 98 1.20 -0.94 8.86
C ALA A 98 -0.29 -1.09 9.24
N LYS A 99 -0.92 0.03 9.59
CA LYS A 99 -2.37 0.18 9.72
C LYS A 99 -2.78 1.45 8.98
N VAL A 100 -3.32 1.28 7.78
CA VAL A 100 -3.80 2.37 6.91
C VAL A 100 -5.30 2.18 6.73
N SER A 101 -6.10 2.97 7.45
CA SER A 101 -7.56 2.85 7.43
C SER A 101 -8.25 4.03 6.75
N GLU A 102 -7.53 5.14 6.61
CA GLU A 102 -8.01 6.36 5.95
C GLU A 102 -6.99 6.89 4.95
N ARG A 103 -7.41 7.85 4.11
CA ARG A 103 -6.49 8.55 3.20
C ARG A 103 -5.42 9.37 3.93
N SER A 104 -5.68 9.74 5.18
CA SER A 104 -4.81 10.48 6.11
C SER A 104 -3.79 9.60 6.82
N ASP A 105 -3.77 8.29 6.60
CA ASP A 105 -2.82 7.37 7.26
C ASP A 105 -1.58 7.05 6.42
N ILE A 106 -1.49 7.58 5.20
CA ILE A 106 -0.40 7.33 4.26
C ILE A 106 -0.10 8.55 3.39
N VAL A 107 1.17 8.74 3.04
CA VAL A 107 1.63 9.65 1.99
C VAL A 107 2.76 8.99 1.20
N TRP A 108 2.86 9.30 -0.09
CA TRP A 108 4.01 8.90 -0.91
C TRP A 108 4.46 10.05 -1.80
N PHE A 109 5.77 10.08 -2.06
CA PHE A 109 6.43 11.07 -2.90
C PHE A 109 7.26 10.33 -3.94
N SER A 110 7.05 10.65 -5.22
CA SER A 110 7.83 10.11 -6.35
C SER A 110 8.95 11.05 -6.75
N ASN A 111 9.91 10.55 -7.54
CA ASN A 111 11.08 11.30 -7.99
C ASN A 111 11.97 11.79 -6.82
N VAL A 112 12.11 10.97 -5.77
CA VAL A 112 12.83 11.34 -4.55
C VAL A 112 14.21 10.69 -4.48
N GLY A 113 15.20 11.49 -4.08
CA GLY A 113 16.59 11.06 -3.93
C GLY A 113 17.28 10.80 -5.27
N THR A 114 18.50 10.29 -5.21
CA THR A 114 19.38 10.13 -6.38
C THR A 114 18.90 9.11 -7.41
N GLU A 115 18.03 8.18 -7.00
CA GLU A 115 17.47 7.14 -7.88
C GLU A 115 16.06 7.48 -8.40
N TYR A 116 15.54 8.68 -8.11
CA TYR A 116 14.19 9.10 -8.50
C TYR A 116 13.07 8.14 -8.06
N GLY A 117 13.29 7.41 -6.95
CA GLY A 117 12.35 6.43 -6.44
C GLY A 117 11.21 7.03 -5.62
N THR A 118 10.40 6.15 -5.02
CA THR A 118 9.25 6.53 -4.22
C THR A 118 9.54 6.37 -2.72
N LEU A 119 9.38 7.45 -1.96
CA LEU A 119 9.33 7.43 -0.50
C LEU A 119 7.88 7.28 -0.06
N THR A 120 7.56 6.23 0.70
CA THR A 120 6.22 6.05 1.30
C THR A 120 6.34 6.19 2.81
N VAL A 121 5.42 6.93 3.42
CA VAL A 121 5.32 7.09 4.88
C VAL A 121 3.90 6.76 5.32
N PHE A 122 3.75 5.93 6.34
CA PHE A 122 2.46 5.48 6.87
C PHE A 122 2.49 5.24 8.38
N LYS A 123 1.32 5.10 9.00
CA LYS A 123 1.20 4.73 10.43
C LYS A 123 1.30 3.21 10.64
N THR A 124 2.05 2.79 11.66
CA THR A 124 1.99 1.41 12.17
C THR A 124 0.78 1.20 13.07
N LYS A 125 0.51 -0.05 13.47
CA LYS A 125 -0.54 -0.39 14.46
C LYS A 125 -0.37 0.33 15.81
N GLN A 126 0.85 0.71 16.18
CA GLN A 126 1.17 1.44 17.41
C GLN A 126 1.20 2.96 17.21
N GLY A 127 0.84 3.46 16.01
CA GLY A 127 0.82 4.88 15.69
C GLY A 127 2.20 5.48 15.39
N VAL A 128 3.24 4.65 15.20
CA VAL A 128 4.56 5.14 14.81
C VAL A 128 4.57 5.47 13.32
N LEU A 129 5.20 6.59 12.93
CA LEU A 129 5.43 6.89 11.52
C LEU A 129 6.56 6.02 10.98
N TRP A 130 6.24 5.24 9.97
CA TRP A 130 7.13 4.31 9.29
C TRP A 130 7.41 4.76 7.87
N ALA A 131 8.65 4.65 7.42
CA ALA A 131 9.08 5.01 6.09
C ALA A 131 9.61 3.79 5.33
N THR A 132 9.27 3.70 4.04
CA THR A 132 9.89 2.78 3.09
C THR A 132 10.46 3.55 1.92
N ARG A 133 11.72 3.27 1.57
CA ARG A 133 12.39 3.83 0.39
C ARG A 133 13.47 2.87 -0.09
N GLY A 134 13.34 2.37 -1.31
CA GLY A 134 14.25 1.32 -1.82
C GLY A 134 14.26 0.12 -0.88
N CYS A 135 15.46 -0.29 -0.43
CA CYS A 135 15.62 -1.38 0.54
C CYS A 135 15.40 -0.95 2.00
N PHE A 136 15.22 0.34 2.28
CA PHE A 136 14.96 0.82 3.64
C PHE A 136 13.50 0.57 4.04
N SER A 137 13.31 0.06 5.25
CA SER A 137 12.03 0.00 5.97
C SER A 137 12.33 0.19 7.45
N GLY A 138 11.74 1.21 8.08
CA GLY A 138 12.05 1.63 9.45
C GLY A 138 11.23 2.83 9.90
N SER A 139 11.37 3.24 11.16
CA SER A 139 10.76 4.50 11.62
C SER A 139 11.31 5.71 10.86
N VAL A 140 10.55 6.80 10.80
CA VAL A 140 11.02 8.05 10.16
C VAL A 140 12.28 8.63 10.81
N GLU A 141 12.47 8.40 12.12
CA GLU A 141 13.69 8.87 12.82
C GLU A 141 14.92 8.02 12.44
N GLU A 142 14.76 6.71 12.33
CA GLU A 142 15.82 5.84 11.81
C GLU A 142 16.14 6.15 10.35
N PHE A 143 15.12 6.50 9.54
CA PHE A 143 15.30 6.89 8.15
C PHE A 143 16.16 8.15 8.04
N LEU A 144 15.82 9.20 8.79
CA LEU A 144 16.59 10.45 8.80
C LEU A 144 18.00 10.26 9.33
N LYS A 145 18.19 9.44 10.37
CA LYS A 145 19.51 9.09 10.89
C LYS A 145 20.37 8.42 9.82
N LYS A 146 19.87 7.35 9.18
CA LYS A 146 20.62 6.67 8.11
C LYS A 146 20.87 7.58 6.92
N SER A 147 19.89 8.40 6.54
CA SER A 147 20.07 9.38 5.46
C SER A 147 21.21 10.36 5.75
N ALA A 148 21.41 10.76 7.00
CA ALA A 148 22.48 11.68 7.38
C ALA A 148 23.88 11.03 7.32
N GLU A 149 23.95 9.70 7.44
CA GLU A 149 25.20 8.93 7.37
C GLU A 149 25.64 8.66 5.92
N VAL A 150 24.70 8.53 4.97
CA VAL A 150 24.98 7.99 3.63
C VAL A 150 24.82 8.98 2.48
N HIS A 151 24.10 10.08 2.66
CA HIS A 151 23.76 11.00 1.57
C HIS A 151 24.39 12.39 1.71
N ASP A 152 24.50 13.09 0.58
CA ASP A 152 24.94 14.48 0.54
C ASP A 152 23.92 15.44 1.19
N GLU A 153 24.33 16.69 1.44
CA GLU A 153 23.49 17.70 2.09
C GLU A 153 22.18 17.97 1.34
N LYS A 154 22.21 17.95 0.00
CA LYS A 154 21.03 18.20 -0.84
C LYS A 154 19.98 17.11 -0.61
N THR A 155 20.37 15.85 -0.74
CA THR A 155 19.48 14.69 -0.61
C THR A 155 18.99 14.54 0.83
N LYS A 156 19.89 14.74 1.81
CA LYS A 156 19.51 14.75 3.24
C LYS A 156 18.44 15.81 3.51
N ARG A 157 18.61 17.02 2.97
CA ARG A 157 17.66 18.11 3.14
C ARG A 157 16.32 17.83 2.46
N GLU A 158 16.33 17.24 1.26
CA GLU A 158 15.12 16.77 0.57
C GLU A 158 14.34 15.79 1.46
N TYR A 159 14.98 14.74 1.97
CA TYR A 159 14.33 13.76 2.85
C TYR A 159 13.78 14.40 4.13
N GLN A 160 14.51 15.31 4.77
CA GLN A 160 14.01 16.05 5.94
C GLN A 160 12.72 16.81 5.61
N LEU A 161 12.68 17.54 4.49
CA LEU A 161 11.49 18.30 4.08
C LEU A 161 10.30 17.39 3.81
N LEU A 162 10.50 16.27 3.12
CA LEU A 162 9.43 15.31 2.83
C LEU A 162 8.90 14.62 4.08
N ILE A 163 9.78 14.29 5.04
CA ILE A 163 9.38 13.74 6.34
C ILE A 163 8.62 14.78 7.17
N GLU A 164 8.99 16.06 7.13
CA GLU A 164 8.21 17.11 7.79
C GLU A 164 6.80 17.26 7.19
N VAL A 165 6.67 17.17 5.86
CA VAL A 165 5.35 17.12 5.21
C VAL A 165 4.58 15.88 5.64
N ALA A 166 5.22 14.72 5.75
CA ALA A 166 4.59 13.49 6.21
C ALA A 166 4.13 13.61 7.67
N LYS A 167 4.97 14.11 8.58
CA LYS A 167 4.61 14.37 9.99
C LYS A 167 3.42 15.31 10.09
N SER A 168 3.43 16.42 9.34
CA SER A 168 2.33 17.39 9.32
C SER A 168 1.00 16.79 8.86
N ARG A 169 1.02 15.87 7.90
CA ARG A 169 -0.18 15.19 7.39
C ARG A 169 -0.68 14.08 8.30
N LEU A 170 0.24 13.29 8.83
CA LEU A 170 -0.09 12.02 9.51
C LEU A 170 -0.27 12.18 11.02
N ASN A 171 0.26 13.21 11.68
CA ASN A 171 0.13 13.37 13.14
C ASN A 171 -1.18 14.06 13.59
N ASN A 172 -2.18 14.17 12.72
CA ASN A 172 -3.51 14.66 13.08
C ASN A 172 -4.42 13.54 13.56
#